data_AF-A0A447N019-F1
#
_entry.id   AF-A0A447N019-F1
#
_cell.length_a   1.000
_cell.length_b   1.000
_cell.length_c   1.000
_cell.angle_alpha   90.00
_cell.angle_beta   90.00
_cell.angle_gamma   90.00
#
_symmetry.space_group_name_H-M   'P 1'
#
loop_
_entity.id
_entity.type
_entity.pdbx_description
1 polymer ?
#
loop_
_entity_poly.entity_id
_entity_poly.type
_entity_poly.pdbx_seq_one_letter_code
_entity_poly.pdbx_strand_id
1 'polypeptide(L)'
;MDLLIHYGWPGNIRELENAVERAVVLLTGEYISERELPLAIAATPIKTEYSGEIQPLVEVEKEVILAALEKTGGNKTEAARQLGITRKTLLAKISR
;
A
#
# COMPACT_ATOMS: atom_id res chain seq x y z
N MET A 1 9.23 3.62 -3.10
CA MET A 1 9.80 4.89 -3.61
C MET A 1 9.17 6.11 -2.94
N ASP A 2 7.90 6.03 -2.52
CA ASP A 2 7.17 7.16 -1.91
C ASP A 2 7.85 7.79 -0.68
N LEU A 3 8.55 7.00 0.13
CA LEU A 3 9.30 7.50 1.29
C LEU A 3 10.35 8.57 0.92
N LEU A 4 11.06 8.39 -0.20
CA LEU A 4 12.07 9.34 -0.67
C LEU A 4 11.46 10.66 -1.16
N ILE A 5 10.21 10.59 -1.62
CA ILE A 5 9.45 11.74 -2.14
C ILE A 5 8.86 12.56 -0.98
N HIS A 6 8.38 11.88 0.07
CA HIS A 6 7.68 12.53 1.18
C HIS A 6 8.60 12.93 2.34
N TYR A 7 9.83 12.42 2.39
CA TYR A 7 10.80 12.83 3.41
C TYR A 7 11.32 14.25 3.16
N GLY A 8 11.43 15.05 4.22
CA GLY A 8 11.69 16.48 4.14
C GLY A 8 13.16 16.88 3.90
N TRP A 9 14.09 15.93 3.88
CA TRP A 9 15.53 16.16 3.62
C TRP A 9 16.13 17.36 4.39
N PRO A 10 16.12 17.36 5.74
CA PRO A 10 16.69 18.45 6.54
C PRO A 10 18.18 18.71 6.24
N GLY A 11 18.92 17.70 5.78
CA GLY A 11 20.31 17.78 5.35
C GLY A 11 20.51 18.12 3.87
N ASN A 12 19.44 18.52 3.16
CA ASN A 12 19.42 18.81 1.72
C ASN A 12 19.82 17.61 0.84
N ILE A 13 20.22 17.87 -0.41
CA ILE A 13 20.57 16.88 -1.44
C ILE A 13 21.70 15.94 -0.98
N ARG A 14 22.62 16.40 -0.12
CA ARG A 14 23.70 15.56 0.43
C ARG A 14 23.18 14.42 1.30
N GLU A 15 22.09 14.63 2.02
CA GLU A 15 21.46 13.57 2.81
C GLU A 15 20.82 12.51 1.90
N LEU A 16 20.19 12.94 0.80
CA LEU A 16 19.64 12.05 -0.22
C LEU A 16 20.75 11.22 -0.89
N GLU A 17 21.84 11.87 -1.28
CA GLU A 17 23.00 11.20 -1.89
C GLU A 17 23.56 10.12 -0.97
N ASN A 18 23.84 10.46 0.30
CA ASN A 18 24.34 9.51 1.29
C ASN A 18 23.36 8.37 1.56
N ALA A 19 22.05 8.65 1.58
CA ALA A 19 21.02 7.64 1.79
C ALA A 19 20.97 6.64 0.63
N VAL A 20 21.08 7.13 -0.62
CA VAL A 20 21.10 6.28 -1.82
C VAL A 20 22.40 5.49 -1.90
N GLU A 21 23.55 6.11 -1.65
CA GLU A 21 24.85 5.42 -1.63
C GLU A 21 24.84 4.26 -0.63
N ARG A 22 24.39 4.53 0.60
CA ARG A 22 24.24 3.50 1.63
C ARG A 22 23.27 2.40 1.20
N ALA A 23 22.14 2.75 0.59
CA ALA A 23 21.15 1.77 0.14
C ALA A 23 21.71 0.86 -0.96
N VAL A 24 22.51 1.39 -1.89
CA VAL A 24 23.21 0.62 -2.92
C VAL A 24 24.25 -0.31 -2.30
N VAL A 25 25.02 0.16 -1.32
CA VAL A 25 26.03 -0.67 -0.62
C VAL A 25 25.38 -1.84 0.14
N LEU A 26 24.19 -1.63 0.72
CA LEU A 26 23.45 -2.65 1.47
C LEU A 26 22.56 -3.54 0.58
N LEU A 27 22.41 -3.22 -0.70
CA LEU A 27 21.47 -3.89 -1.58
C LEU A 27 21.87 -5.35 -1.83
N THR A 28 21.01 -6.26 -1.42
CA THR A 28 21.09 -7.67 -1.80
C THR A 28 19.96 -8.02 -2.76
N GLY A 29 20.10 -7.60 -4.03
CA GLY A 29 19.10 -7.80 -5.07
C GLY A 29 19.17 -6.77 -6.19
N GLU A 30 18.10 -6.65 -6.96
CA GLU A 30 18.00 -5.71 -8.09
C GLU A 30 17.30 -4.40 -7.73
N TYR A 31 16.43 -4.40 -6.71
CA TYR A 31 15.59 -3.26 -6.35
C TYR A 31 15.78 -2.87 -4.89
N ILE A 32 16.04 -1.58 -4.66
CA ILE A 32 16.09 -0.99 -3.32
C ILE A 32 14.68 -0.97 -2.73
N SER A 33 14.53 -1.57 -1.56
CA SER A 33 13.32 -1.53 -0.75
C SER A 33 13.51 -0.63 0.47
N GLU A 34 12.47 -0.52 1.29
CA GLU A 34 12.49 0.29 2.51
C GLU A 34 13.53 -0.21 3.54
N ARG A 35 13.95 -1.47 3.42
CA ARG A 35 14.89 -2.13 4.33
C ARG A 35 16.33 -1.64 4.17
N GLU A 36 16.68 -1.20 2.96
CA GLU A 36 18.01 -0.71 2.64
C GLU A 36 18.16 0.80 2.92
N LEU A 37 17.04 1.50 3.19
CA LEU A 37 17.04 2.93 3.50
C LEU A 37 17.42 3.21 4.97
N PRO A 38 18.05 4.35 5.26
CA PRO A 38 18.22 4.86 6.63
C PRO A 38 16.91 4.86 7.44
N LEU A 39 17.00 4.51 8.74
CA LEU A 39 15.84 4.45 9.64
C LEU A 39 15.04 5.76 9.70
N ALA A 40 15.72 6.91 9.61
CA ALA A 40 15.06 8.21 9.60
C ALA A 40 14.08 8.37 8.42
N ILE A 41 14.41 7.78 7.27
CA ILE A 41 13.58 7.81 6.07
C ILE A 41 12.51 6.72 6.18
N ALA A 42 12.87 5.50 6.60
CA ALA A 42 11.92 4.39 6.76
C ALA A 42 10.83 4.67 7.82
N ALA A 43 11.13 5.51 8.82
CA ALA A 43 10.17 5.93 9.85
C ALA A 43 9.27 7.10 9.41
N THR A 44 9.43 7.61 8.18
CA THR A 44 8.57 8.68 7.66
C THR A 44 7.15 8.15 7.57
N PRO A 45 6.17 8.75 8.29
CA PRO A 45 4.79 8.36 8.14
C PRO A 45 4.36 8.70 6.72
N ILE A 46 4.24 7.69 5.86
CA ILE A 46 3.50 7.82 4.63
C ILE A 46 2.07 8.07 5.08
N LYS A 47 1.60 9.30 4.93
CA LYS A 47 0.17 9.57 5.00
C LYS A 47 -0.45 8.80 3.86
N THR A 48 -0.89 7.57 4.14
CA THR A 48 -1.94 6.99 3.34
C THR A 48 -3.08 7.99 3.37
N GLU A 49 -3.65 8.34 2.22
CA GLU A 49 -4.82 9.21 2.11
C GLU A 49 -6.07 8.55 2.70
N TYR A 50 -5.97 7.93 3.88
CA TYR A 50 -7.10 7.82 4.76
C TYR A 50 -7.39 9.24 5.22
N SER A 51 -8.44 9.84 4.68
CA SER A 51 -8.93 11.17 5.06
C SER A 51 -9.25 11.28 6.56
N GLY A 52 -9.20 10.17 7.31
CA GLY A 52 -9.60 10.08 8.71
C GLY A 52 -11.12 10.23 8.89
N GLU A 53 -11.84 10.40 7.79
CA GLU A 53 -13.29 10.48 7.80
C GLU A 53 -13.87 9.09 8.05
N ILE A 54 -14.79 9.02 9.00
CA ILE A 54 -15.51 7.79 9.28
C ILE A 54 -16.47 7.55 8.10
N GLN A 55 -16.04 6.70 7.18
CA GLN A 55 -16.90 6.23 6.09
C GLN A 55 -17.81 5.10 6.58
N PRO A 56 -19.06 5.03 6.09
CA PRO A 56 -19.90 3.87 6.32
C PRO A 56 -19.21 2.59 5.84
N LEU A 57 -19.13 1.57 6.70
CA LEU A 57 -18.49 0.29 6.38
C LEU A 57 -19.01 -0.32 5.08
N VAL A 58 -20.28 -0.08 4.74
CA VAL A 58 -20.91 -0.56 3.51
C VAL A 58 -20.23 -0.01 2.25
N GLU A 59 -19.78 1.24 2.25
CA GLU A 59 -19.14 1.88 1.10
C GLU A 59 -17.73 1.33 0.89
N VAL A 60 -16.95 1.25 1.97
CA VAL A 60 -15.61 0.65 1.98
C VAL A 60 -15.66 -0.82 1.52
N GLU A 61 -16.62 -1.59 2.02
CA GLU A 61 -16.81 -2.98 1.61
C GLU A 61 -17.14 -3.12 0.13
N LYS A 62 -17.98 -2.23 -0.43
CA LYS A 62 -18.32 -2.24 -1.86
C LYS A 62 -17.11 -1.95 -2.73
N GLU A 63 -16.31 -0.95 -2.36
CA GLU A 63 -15.09 -0.60 -3.09
C GLU A 63 -14.10 -1.78 -3.10
N VAL A 64 -13.88 -2.40 -1.95
CA VAL A 64 -13.00 -3.57 -1.82
C VAL A 64 -13.51 -4.76 -2.63
N ILE A 65 -14.82 -5.01 -2.65
CA ILE A 65 -15.41 -6.09 -3.45
C ILE A 65 -15.27 -5.84 -4.95
N LEU A 66 -15.48 -4.59 -5.41
CA LEU A 66 -15.30 -4.21 -6.81
C LEU A 66 -13.83 -4.38 -7.24
N ALA A 67 -12.88 -3.89 -6.45
CA ALA A 67 -11.46 -4.05 -6.72
C ALA A 67 -11.04 -5.53 -6.81
N ALA A 68 -11.59 -6.40 -5.94
CA ALA A 68 -11.34 -7.84 -5.99
C ALA A 68 -11.94 -8.49 -7.24
N LEU A 69 -13.14 -8.07 -7.66
CA LEU A 69 -13.76 -8.55 -8.90
C LEU A 69 -12.97 -8.12 -10.14
N GLU A 70 -12.48 -6.88 -10.20
CA GLU A 70 -11.65 -6.42 -11.31
C GLU A 70 -10.35 -7.21 -11.45
N LYS A 71 -9.62 -7.40 -10.33
CA LYS A 71 -8.38 -8.20 -10.30
C LYS A 71 -8.59 -9.67 -10.69
N THR A 72 -9.81 -10.19 -10.54
CA THR A 72 -10.14 -11.60 -10.82
C THR A 72 -10.97 -11.78 -12.10
N GLY A 73 -11.13 -10.74 -12.92
CA GLY A 73 -11.91 -10.81 -14.16
C GLY A 73 -13.40 -11.13 -13.94
N GLY A 74 -13.96 -10.73 -12.79
CA GLY A 74 -15.35 -10.97 -12.43
C GLY A 74 -15.64 -12.34 -11.81
N ASN A 75 -14.60 -13.15 -11.54
CA ASN A 75 -14.76 -14.46 -10.89
C ASN A 75 -15.12 -14.31 -9.40
N LYS A 76 -16.42 -14.39 -9.11
CA LYS A 76 -16.99 -14.20 -7.76
C LYS A 76 -16.50 -15.21 -6.73
N THR A 77 -16.15 -16.43 -7.14
CA THR A 77 -15.64 -17.45 -6.21
C THR A 77 -14.20 -17.11 -5.80
N GLU A 78 -13.39 -16.71 -6.78
CA GLU A 78 -11.99 -16.34 -6.54
C GLU A 78 -11.87 -15.00 -5.79
N ALA A 79 -12.69 -14.01 -6.14
CA ALA A 79 -12.79 -12.75 -5.40
C ALA A 79 -13.19 -13.00 -3.93
N ALA A 80 -14.20 -13.84 -3.68
CA ALA A 80 -14.62 -14.18 -2.32
C ALA A 80 -13.51 -14.89 -1.53
N ARG A 81 -12.77 -15.79 -2.19
CA ARG A 81 -11.62 -16.51 -1.60
C ARG A 81 -10.50 -15.54 -1.20
N GLN A 82 -10.14 -14.59 -2.07
CA GLN A 82 -9.12 -13.58 -1.77
C GLN A 82 -9.55 -12.62 -0.66
N LEU A 83 -10.84 -12.30 -0.58
CA LEU A 83 -11.42 -11.49 0.48
C LEU A 83 -11.68 -12.25 1.79
N GLY A 84 -11.44 -13.57 1.84
CA GLY A 84 -11.65 -14.38 3.04
C GLY A 84 -13.12 -14.55 3.45
N ILE A 85 -14.06 -14.37 2.51
CA ILE A 85 -15.50 -14.50 2.76
C ILE A 85 -16.12 -15.60 1.91
N THR A 86 -17.32 -16.07 2.29
CA THR A 86 -18.05 -17.00 1.43
C THR A 86 -18.58 -16.31 0.19
N ARG A 87 -18.71 -17.03 -0.93
CA ARG A 87 -19.37 -16.53 -2.15
C ARG A 87 -20.77 -15.98 -1.86
N LYS A 88 -21.51 -16.61 -0.94
CA LYS A 88 -22.84 -16.15 -0.51
C LYS A 88 -22.78 -14.77 0.17
N THR A 89 -21.80 -14.56 1.05
CA THR A 89 -21.55 -13.27 1.71
C THR A 89 -21.18 -12.19 0.70
N LEU A 90 -20.31 -12.50 -0.26
CA LEU A 90 -19.94 -11.58 -1.33
C LEU A 90 -21.18 -11.13 -2.13
N LEU A 91 -22.05 -12.07 -2.53
CA LEU A 91 -23.28 -11.75 -3.25
C LEU A 91 -24.25 -10.89 -2.42
N ALA A 92 -24.43 -11.23 -1.14
CA ALA A 92 -25.28 -10.44 -0.24
C ALA A 92 -24.78 -9.00 -0.07
N LYS A 93 -23.46 -8.79 -0.04
CA LYS A 93 -22.84 -7.45 0.06
C LYS A 93 -22.95 -6.65 -1.24
N ILE A 94 -22.95 -7.30 -2.41
CA ILE A 94 -23.16 -6.65 -3.71
C ILE A 94 -24.62 -6.22 -3.90
N SER A 95 -25.57 -7.04 -3.41
CA SER A 95 -27.01 -6.77 -3.56
C SER A 95 -27.57 -5.75 -2.55
N ARG A 96 -26.74 -5.29 -1.61
CA ARG A 96 -27.10 -4.31 -0.58
C ARG A 96 -26.73 -2.90 -1.04
#